data_AF-A0A0C3IBJ1-F1
#
_entry.id   AF-A0A0C3IBJ1-F1
#
_cell.length_a   1.000
_cell.length_b   1.000
_cell.length_c   1.000
_cell.angle_alpha   90.00
_cell.angle_beta   90.00
_cell.angle_gamma   90.00
#
_symmetry.space_group_name_H-M   'P 1'
#
loop_
_entity.id
_entity.type
_entity.pdbx_description
1 polymer ?
#
loop_
_entity_poly.entity_id
_entity_poly.type
_entity_poly.pdbx_seq_one_letter_code
_entity_poly.pdbx_strand_id
1 'polypeptide(L)'
;MNTRVLHGIFLFGSLTLIGCSSIDAPQQQTAAVNSASKATIVSWVDSQVLKPVGLSLEQDDIQYLAGSVDLNKDGSAEHMVLMQSRYFCGSGGCTGYIFDNDGKIINTMTVVKTPVVLAESSTNGWQDFIVWSNGSYRLMSYDGASYPSNPSLEPKVERDADRQAAIANVMATEVYQKDGYDIRPAVSQQLWTPYNEYYFTFKHHADPYSIYRATVDIKTGEVDIVSEPNPK
;
A
#
# COMPACT_ATOMS: atom_id res chain seq x y z
N MET A 1 -87.67 -12.62 23.26
CA MET A 1 -88.00 -12.55 21.81
C MET A 1 -86.70 -12.43 21.03
N ASN A 2 -86.56 -13.30 20.03
CA ASN A 2 -85.64 -13.28 18.89
C ASN A 2 -84.13 -13.49 19.09
N THR A 3 -83.78 -14.78 19.11
CA THR A 3 -82.72 -15.46 18.34
C THR A 3 -82.02 -14.67 17.22
N ARG A 4 -80.68 -14.82 17.16
CA ARG A 4 -79.97 -15.31 15.97
C ARG A 4 -78.71 -16.10 16.35
N VAL A 5 -78.64 -17.32 15.85
CA VAL A 5 -77.48 -18.22 15.84
C VAL A 5 -76.63 -17.88 14.61
N LEU A 6 -75.30 -17.89 14.73
CA LEU A 6 -74.42 -18.12 13.59
C LEU A 6 -73.22 -18.96 14.03
N HIS A 7 -73.04 -20.08 13.34
CA HIS A 7 -71.91 -21.01 13.50
C HIS A 7 -70.63 -20.38 12.94
N GLY A 8 -69.50 -20.60 13.62
CA GLY A 8 -68.17 -20.22 13.15
C GLY A 8 -67.15 -21.25 13.57
N ILE A 9 -66.88 -22.19 12.67
CA ILE A 9 -65.87 -23.25 12.73
C ILE A 9 -64.49 -22.61 12.91
N PHE A 10 -63.72 -23.05 13.91
CA PHE A 10 -62.27 -22.80 13.95
C PHE A 10 -61.51 -24.12 13.83
N LEU A 11 -60.86 -24.27 12.67
CA LEU A 11 -59.97 -25.36 12.32
C LEU A 11 -58.80 -25.48 13.31
N PHE A 12 -58.48 -26.72 13.66
CA PHE A 12 -57.15 -27.10 14.18
C PHE A 12 -56.10 -26.83 13.10
N GLY A 13 -55.37 -25.73 13.24
CA GLY A 13 -54.19 -25.43 12.42
C GLY A 13 -52.97 -26.18 12.94
N SER A 14 -52.52 -27.16 12.16
CA SER A 14 -51.29 -27.92 12.34
C SER A 14 -50.06 -27.01 12.44
N LEU A 15 -49.29 -27.16 13.52
CA LEU A 15 -47.92 -26.63 13.62
C LEU A 15 -47.02 -27.40 12.64
N THR A 16 -46.76 -26.83 11.47
CA THR A 16 -45.65 -27.26 10.61
C THR A 16 -44.38 -26.56 11.08
N LEU A 17 -43.47 -27.34 11.66
CA LEU A 17 -42.08 -26.94 11.90
C LEU A 17 -41.39 -26.71 10.55
N ILE A 18 -41.32 -25.45 10.12
CA ILE A 18 -40.44 -25.05 9.02
C ILE A 18 -39.04 -24.93 9.62
N GLY A 19 -38.21 -25.94 9.36
CA GLY A 19 -36.78 -25.87 9.63
C GLY A 19 -36.16 -24.77 8.79
N CYS A 20 -35.56 -23.76 9.45
CA CYS A 20 -34.69 -22.80 8.81
C CYS A 20 -33.48 -23.56 8.27
N SER A 21 -33.47 -23.82 6.96
CA SER A 21 -32.26 -24.18 6.24
C SER A 21 -31.47 -22.90 6.11
N SER A 22 -30.38 -22.76 6.87
CA SER A 22 -29.44 -21.67 6.69
C SER A 22 -28.90 -21.76 5.26
N ILE A 23 -29.33 -20.83 4.41
CA ILE A 23 -28.68 -20.60 3.13
C ILE A 23 -27.34 -19.96 3.50
N ASP A 24 -26.28 -20.75 3.49
CA ASP A 24 -24.92 -20.23 3.54
C ASP A 24 -24.71 -19.36 2.30
N ALA A 25 -24.61 -18.05 2.52
CA ALA A 25 -24.05 -17.16 1.52
C ALA A 25 -22.63 -17.65 1.20
N PRO A 26 -22.20 -17.66 -0.08
CA PRO A 26 -20.85 -18.04 -0.41
C PRO A 26 -19.89 -17.04 0.25
N GLN A 27 -19.21 -17.48 1.29
CA GLN A 27 -18.06 -16.78 1.83
C GLN A 27 -17.00 -16.77 0.71
N GLN A 28 -16.82 -15.62 0.06
CA GLN A 28 -15.64 -15.36 -0.76
C GLN A 28 -14.42 -15.45 0.16
N GLN A 29 -13.86 -16.66 0.23
CA GLN A 29 -12.58 -16.92 0.84
C GLN A 29 -11.54 -16.41 -0.16
N THR A 30 -11.12 -15.15 -0.02
CA THR A 30 -9.90 -14.66 -0.67
C THR A 30 -8.77 -15.53 -0.16
N ALA A 31 -8.23 -16.41 -1.00
CA ALA A 31 -7.03 -17.16 -0.68
C ALA A 31 -5.93 -16.18 -0.27
N ALA A 32 -5.28 -16.43 0.88
CA ALA A 32 -4.15 -15.61 1.30
C ALA A 32 -3.04 -15.73 0.24
N VAL A 33 -2.54 -14.58 -0.24
CA VAL A 33 -1.43 -14.53 -1.21
C VAL A 33 -0.22 -15.27 -0.62
N ASN A 34 0.37 -16.16 -1.40
CA ASN A 34 1.64 -16.81 -1.06
C ASN A 34 2.77 -15.77 -1.14
N SER A 35 3.43 -15.48 -0.03
CA SER A 35 4.48 -14.46 0.04
C SER A 35 5.68 -14.96 0.82
N ALA A 36 6.87 -14.71 0.29
CA ALA A 36 8.11 -14.99 0.99
C ALA A 36 8.19 -14.23 2.33
N SER A 37 8.84 -14.87 3.30
CA SER A 37 9.07 -14.28 4.62
C SER A 37 10.14 -13.18 4.57
N LYS A 38 10.14 -12.27 5.54
CA LYS A 38 11.21 -11.26 5.69
C LYS A 38 12.60 -11.90 5.77
N ALA A 39 12.75 -13.01 6.49
CA ALA A 39 14.03 -13.71 6.60
C ALA A 39 14.49 -14.31 5.27
N THR A 40 13.54 -14.79 4.45
CA THR A 40 13.80 -15.27 3.09
C THR A 40 14.30 -14.13 2.20
N ILE A 41 13.60 -12.99 2.20
CA ILE A 41 14.01 -11.81 1.43
C ILE A 41 15.40 -11.31 1.85
N VAL A 42 15.68 -11.26 3.16
CA VAL A 42 17.02 -10.94 3.71
C VAL A 42 18.08 -11.85 3.09
N SER A 43 17.83 -13.16 3.00
CA SER A 43 18.78 -14.11 2.42
C SER A 43 19.03 -13.88 0.93
N TRP A 44 18.01 -13.48 0.17
CA TRP A 44 18.15 -13.16 -1.25
C TRP A 44 18.94 -11.88 -1.46
N VAL A 45 18.66 -10.84 -0.68
CA VAL A 45 19.42 -9.57 -0.74
C VAL A 45 20.90 -9.84 -0.47
N ASP A 46 21.21 -10.54 0.61
CA ASP A 46 22.61 -10.80 0.98
C ASP A 46 23.33 -11.64 -0.09
N SER A 47 22.70 -12.73 -0.55
CA SER A 47 23.33 -13.68 -1.47
C SER A 47 23.39 -13.22 -2.94
N GLN A 48 22.36 -12.51 -3.43
CA GLN A 48 22.21 -12.16 -4.84
C GLN A 48 22.49 -10.69 -5.15
N VAL A 49 22.35 -9.78 -4.18
CA VAL A 49 22.59 -8.35 -4.40
C VAL A 49 23.93 -7.93 -3.81
N LEU A 50 24.23 -8.32 -2.57
CA LEU A 50 25.41 -7.81 -1.85
C LEU A 50 26.67 -8.64 -2.09
N LYS A 51 26.58 -9.97 -1.93
CA LYS A 51 27.73 -10.85 -2.09
C LYS A 51 28.44 -10.72 -3.45
N PRO A 52 27.74 -10.57 -4.60
CA PRO A 52 28.41 -10.40 -5.89
C PRO A 52 29.27 -9.13 -5.99
N VAL A 53 28.97 -8.12 -5.18
CA VAL A 53 29.75 -6.87 -5.10
C VAL A 53 30.68 -6.82 -3.89
N GLY A 54 30.85 -7.94 -3.19
CA GLY A 54 31.74 -8.06 -2.03
C GLY A 54 31.22 -7.38 -0.77
N LEU A 55 29.90 -7.21 -0.65
CA LEU A 55 29.23 -6.65 0.54
C LEU A 55 28.38 -7.71 1.25
N SER A 56 27.97 -7.41 2.48
CA SER A 56 27.01 -8.20 3.25
C SER A 56 26.17 -7.34 4.19
N LEU A 57 24.99 -7.83 4.59
CA LEU A 57 24.16 -7.16 5.60
C LEU A 57 24.82 -7.14 6.99
N GLU A 58 25.63 -8.15 7.30
CA GLU A 58 26.26 -8.30 8.62
C GLU A 58 27.44 -7.32 8.82
N GLN A 59 28.23 -7.08 7.76
CA GLN A 59 29.51 -6.38 7.89
C GLN A 59 29.46 -4.92 7.45
N ASP A 60 28.55 -4.56 6.53
CA ASP A 60 28.63 -3.29 5.80
C ASP A 60 27.50 -2.29 6.15
N ASP A 61 26.71 -2.58 7.19
CA ASP A 61 25.56 -1.75 7.63
C ASP A 61 24.67 -1.33 6.45
N ILE A 62 24.28 -2.31 5.64
CA ILE A 62 23.48 -2.06 4.45
C ILE A 62 22.00 -1.96 4.82
N GLN A 63 21.39 -0.85 4.42
CA GLN A 63 19.98 -0.56 4.65
C GLN A 63 19.20 -0.69 3.33
N TYR A 64 17.97 -1.17 3.43
CA TYR A 64 17.03 -1.26 2.31
C TYR A 64 15.59 -1.22 2.82
N LEU A 65 14.66 -0.82 1.95
CA LEU A 65 13.22 -0.99 2.14
C LEU A 65 12.77 -2.22 1.38
N ALA A 66 11.79 -2.95 1.91
CA ALA A 66 11.18 -4.08 1.21
C ALA A 66 9.66 -4.08 1.37
N GLY A 67 8.97 -4.58 0.35
CA GLY A 67 7.53 -4.76 0.35
C GLY A 67 7.12 -5.84 -0.64
N SER A 68 5.99 -6.49 -0.34
CA SER A 68 5.47 -7.61 -1.12
C SER A 68 4.07 -7.29 -1.64
N VAL A 69 3.80 -7.64 -2.90
CA VAL A 69 2.46 -7.55 -3.51
C VAL A 69 2.40 -8.52 -4.68
N ASP A 70 1.26 -9.16 -4.90
CA ASP A 70 0.98 -9.95 -6.09
C ASP A 70 0.70 -9.01 -7.27
N LEU A 71 1.71 -8.75 -8.10
CA LEU A 71 1.61 -7.79 -9.21
C LEU A 71 0.86 -8.40 -10.39
N ASN A 72 0.93 -9.71 -10.58
CA ASN A 72 0.37 -10.40 -11.75
C ASN A 72 -0.96 -11.13 -11.47
N LYS A 73 -1.40 -11.14 -10.22
CA LYS A 73 -2.63 -11.76 -9.71
C LYS A 73 -2.66 -13.29 -9.85
N ASP A 74 -1.49 -13.93 -9.77
CA ASP A 74 -1.35 -15.39 -9.84
C ASP A 74 -1.48 -16.11 -8.48
N GLY A 75 -1.62 -15.34 -7.40
CA GLY A 75 -1.70 -15.84 -6.03
C GLY A 75 -0.35 -15.94 -5.32
N SER A 76 0.76 -15.59 -5.97
CA SER A 76 2.09 -15.46 -5.40
C SER A 76 2.57 -14.01 -5.46
N ALA A 77 3.23 -13.55 -4.40
CA ALA A 77 3.69 -12.17 -4.33
C ALA A 77 5.03 -11.97 -5.04
N GLU A 78 5.19 -10.82 -5.67
CA GLU A 78 6.49 -10.24 -5.98
C GLU A 78 7.00 -9.38 -4.82
N HIS A 79 8.32 -9.29 -4.72
CA HIS A 79 9.01 -8.61 -3.63
C HIS A 79 9.92 -7.52 -4.17
N MET A 80 9.60 -6.26 -3.87
CA MET A 80 10.52 -5.18 -4.14
C MET A 80 11.50 -4.99 -3.00
N VAL A 81 12.75 -4.80 -3.35
CA VAL A 81 13.82 -4.32 -2.46
C VAL A 81 14.36 -3.02 -3.04
N LEU A 82 14.26 -1.94 -2.28
CA LEU A 82 14.83 -0.64 -2.63
C LEU A 82 16.01 -0.34 -1.72
N MET A 83 17.22 -0.38 -2.27
CA MET A 83 18.44 -0.11 -1.50
C MET A 83 18.46 1.31 -0.96
N GLN A 84 19.08 1.52 0.20
CA GLN A 84 19.21 2.84 0.84
C GLN A 84 20.68 3.24 1.11
N SER A 85 21.63 2.33 0.93
CA SER A 85 23.05 2.59 1.17
C SER A 85 23.73 3.30 0.00
N ARG A 86 24.73 4.16 0.30
CA ARG A 86 25.49 4.98 -0.66
C ARG A 86 26.05 4.23 -1.87
N TYR A 87 26.36 2.94 -1.72
CA TYR A 87 26.88 2.11 -2.81
C TYR A 87 25.86 1.94 -3.94
N PHE A 88 24.58 1.88 -3.58
CA PHE A 88 23.45 1.66 -4.50
C PHE A 88 22.68 2.94 -4.83
N CYS A 89 23.08 4.08 -4.27
CA CYS A 89 22.34 5.33 -4.36
C CYS A 89 23.18 6.44 -4.97
N GLY A 90 22.62 7.12 -5.95
CA GLY A 90 23.15 8.35 -6.52
C GLY A 90 22.18 9.53 -6.35
N SER A 91 22.48 10.67 -6.97
CA SER A 91 21.60 11.84 -6.94
C SER A 91 20.23 11.59 -7.56
N GLY A 92 20.17 10.72 -8.58
CA GLY A 92 18.94 10.35 -9.29
C GLY A 92 18.00 9.43 -8.51
N GLY A 93 18.50 8.70 -7.53
CA GLY A 93 17.76 7.68 -6.78
C GLY A 93 18.65 6.49 -6.43
N CYS A 94 18.02 5.43 -5.94
CA CYS A 94 18.69 4.20 -5.56
C CYS A 94 18.30 3.05 -6.51
N THR A 95 19.15 2.02 -6.53
CA THR A 95 18.84 0.78 -7.22
C THR A 95 17.70 0.05 -6.50
N GLY A 96 16.69 -0.37 -7.27
CA GLY A 96 15.59 -1.21 -6.82
C GLY A 96 15.58 -2.55 -7.56
N TYR A 97 15.21 -3.61 -6.87
CA TYR A 97 15.10 -4.97 -7.40
C TYR A 97 13.67 -5.46 -7.19
N ILE A 98 13.14 -6.22 -8.13
CA ILE A 98 11.92 -7.00 -7.94
C ILE A 98 12.29 -8.47 -8.06
N PHE A 99 11.98 -9.23 -7.01
CA PHE A 99 12.10 -10.67 -6.96
C PHE A 99 10.73 -11.29 -7.19
N ASP A 100 10.66 -12.43 -7.86
CA ASP A 100 9.50 -13.31 -7.75
C ASP A 100 9.50 -14.05 -6.40
N ASN A 101 8.44 -14.80 -6.13
CA ASN A 101 8.26 -15.52 -4.87
C ASN A 101 9.26 -16.68 -4.66
N ASP A 102 9.96 -17.11 -5.72
CA ASP A 102 11.02 -18.12 -5.67
C ASP A 102 12.41 -17.49 -5.44
N GLY A 103 12.49 -16.16 -5.43
CA GLY A 103 13.70 -15.41 -5.15
C GLY A 103 14.54 -15.11 -6.37
N LYS A 104 14.03 -15.28 -7.59
CA LYS A 104 14.73 -14.85 -8.79
C LYS A 104 14.48 -13.36 -9.01
N ILE A 105 15.55 -12.62 -9.30
CA ILE A 105 15.43 -11.21 -9.73
C ILE A 105 14.78 -11.19 -11.11
N ILE A 106 13.56 -10.67 -11.17
CA ILE A 106 12.77 -10.49 -12.41
C ILE A 106 12.85 -9.07 -12.94
N ASN A 107 13.25 -8.09 -12.11
CA ASN A 107 13.50 -6.74 -12.58
C ASN A 107 14.59 -6.01 -11.76
N THR A 108 15.38 -5.16 -12.43
CA THR A 108 16.34 -4.25 -11.79
C THR A 108 16.16 -2.83 -12.31
N MET A 109 16.05 -1.86 -11.42
CA MET A 109 15.85 -0.43 -11.73
C MET A 109 16.96 0.40 -11.11
N THR A 110 17.46 1.43 -11.81
CA THR A 110 18.68 2.15 -11.39
C THR A 110 18.46 3.45 -10.61
N VAL A 111 17.30 4.09 -10.76
CA VAL A 111 17.04 5.46 -10.23
C VAL A 111 15.65 5.58 -9.64
N VAL A 112 15.40 4.85 -8.56
CA VAL A 112 14.12 4.85 -7.84
C VAL A 112 14.21 5.66 -6.56
N LYS A 113 13.23 6.51 -6.29
CA LYS A 113 12.96 7.10 -4.96
C LYS A 113 11.53 6.79 -4.56
N THR A 114 11.31 6.76 -3.25
CA THR A 114 9.95 6.71 -2.69
C THR A 114 9.19 7.99 -3.06
N PRO A 115 7.85 7.92 -3.16
CA PRO A 115 7.03 6.74 -2.87
C PRO A 115 7.06 5.69 -3.98
N VAL A 116 6.77 4.44 -3.62
CA VAL A 116 6.47 3.35 -4.56
C VAL A 116 5.00 2.99 -4.36
N VAL A 117 4.17 3.36 -5.32
CA VAL A 117 2.72 3.36 -5.20
C VAL A 117 2.13 2.45 -6.26
N LEU A 118 1.17 1.59 -5.90
CA LEU A 118 0.42 0.81 -6.88
C LEU A 118 -0.40 1.77 -7.75
N ALA A 119 -0.28 1.68 -9.07
CA ALA A 119 -1.15 2.42 -9.97
C ALA A 119 -2.52 1.73 -10.03
N GLU A 120 -3.55 2.43 -10.48
CA GLU A 120 -4.85 1.79 -10.76
C GLU A 120 -4.83 0.98 -12.07
N SER A 121 -3.89 1.30 -12.98
CA SER A 121 -3.74 0.63 -14.27
C SER A 121 -2.98 -0.69 -14.16
N SER A 122 -3.26 -1.59 -15.10
CA SER A 122 -2.48 -2.81 -15.31
C SER A 122 -2.17 -2.94 -16.79
N THR A 123 -0.94 -3.33 -17.12
CA THR A 123 -0.47 -3.52 -18.49
C THR A 123 0.03 -4.94 -18.66
N ASN A 124 -0.38 -5.62 -19.73
CA ASN A 124 0.06 -6.99 -20.04
C ASN A 124 -0.15 -8.00 -18.89
N GLY A 125 -1.23 -7.84 -18.11
CA GLY A 125 -1.57 -8.73 -17.00
C GLY A 125 -0.88 -8.41 -15.67
N TRP A 126 0.02 -7.42 -15.65
CA TRP A 126 0.74 -7.00 -14.45
C TRP A 126 0.26 -5.61 -14.00
N GLN A 127 0.17 -5.40 -12.69
CA GLN A 127 -0.20 -4.13 -12.07
C GLN A 127 0.90 -3.10 -12.32
N ASP A 128 0.56 -1.95 -12.88
CA ASP A 128 1.53 -0.88 -13.03
C ASP A 128 1.80 -0.24 -11.66
N PHE A 129 2.93 0.46 -11.53
CA PHE A 129 3.24 1.20 -10.31
C PHE A 129 3.93 2.53 -10.61
N ILE A 130 3.93 3.41 -9.62
CA ILE A 130 4.43 4.77 -9.73
C ILE A 130 5.60 4.93 -8.78
N VAL A 131 6.70 5.47 -9.29
CA VAL A 131 7.88 5.83 -8.49
C VAL A 131 8.24 7.29 -8.67
N TRP A 132 9.03 7.86 -7.75
CA TRP A 132 9.63 9.17 -7.98
C TRP A 132 10.99 9.03 -8.65
N SER A 133 11.19 9.70 -9.79
CA SER A 133 12.50 9.74 -10.47
C SER A 133 12.65 10.97 -11.36
N ASN A 134 13.86 11.55 -11.37
CA ASN A 134 14.20 12.72 -12.16
C ASN A 134 13.19 13.88 -12.00
N GLY A 135 12.86 14.20 -10.75
CA GLY A 135 12.00 15.33 -10.38
C GLY A 135 10.52 15.18 -10.71
N SER A 136 10.02 13.97 -10.97
CA SER A 136 8.60 13.73 -11.25
C SER A 136 8.19 12.33 -10.81
N TYR A 137 6.88 12.10 -10.65
CA TYR A 137 6.32 10.75 -10.58
C TYR A 137 6.38 10.11 -11.97
N ARG A 138 6.70 8.83 -12.02
CA ARG A 138 6.96 8.06 -13.25
C ARG A 138 6.15 6.77 -13.23
N LEU A 139 5.42 6.49 -14.31
CA LEU A 139 4.64 5.27 -14.46
C LEU A 139 5.52 4.13 -14.95
N MET A 140 5.56 3.05 -14.19
CA MET A 140 6.25 1.82 -14.53
C MET A 140 5.22 0.82 -15.03
N SER A 141 5.14 0.64 -16.35
CA SER A 141 4.22 -0.29 -16.99
C SER A 141 4.94 -1.52 -17.50
N TYR A 142 4.37 -2.70 -17.29
CA TYR A 142 4.99 -3.96 -17.72
C TYR A 142 4.88 -4.14 -19.23
N ASP A 143 6.00 -4.38 -19.92
CA ASP A 143 6.05 -4.46 -21.39
C ASP A 143 5.70 -5.84 -21.97
N GLY A 144 5.41 -6.81 -21.11
CA GLY A 144 5.18 -8.21 -21.47
C GLY A 144 6.36 -9.13 -21.15
N ALA A 145 7.51 -8.58 -20.78
CA ALA A 145 8.69 -9.30 -20.32
C ALA A 145 9.25 -8.75 -19.00
N SER A 146 9.26 -7.43 -18.83
CA SER A 146 9.78 -6.75 -17.63
C SER A 146 9.15 -5.38 -17.43
N TYR A 147 9.36 -4.79 -16.24
CA TYR A 147 9.18 -3.34 -16.08
C TYR A 147 10.41 -2.60 -16.60
N PRO A 148 10.30 -1.32 -16.99
CA PRO A 148 11.44 -0.53 -17.43
C PRO A 148 12.56 -0.47 -16.39
N SER A 149 13.81 -0.58 -16.84
CA SER A 149 14.99 -0.56 -15.97
C SER A 149 15.45 0.85 -15.57
N ASN A 150 14.96 1.88 -16.26
CA ASN A 150 15.31 3.28 -15.98
C ASN A 150 14.05 4.16 -15.84
N PRO A 151 13.50 4.29 -14.61
CA PRO A 151 12.31 5.11 -14.35
C PRO A 151 12.39 6.56 -14.84
N SER A 152 13.58 7.15 -14.96
CA SER A 152 13.73 8.57 -15.33
C SER A 152 13.28 8.90 -16.75
N LEU A 153 13.14 7.89 -17.61
CA LEU A 153 12.72 8.00 -18.99
C LEU A 153 11.22 7.72 -19.18
N GLU A 154 10.57 7.20 -18.15
CA GLU A 154 9.18 6.75 -18.24
C GLU A 154 8.18 7.92 -18.21
N PRO A 155 6.93 7.71 -18.69
CA PRO A 155 5.92 8.76 -18.71
C PRO A 155 5.70 9.38 -17.32
N LYS A 156 5.52 10.71 -17.31
CA LYS A 156 5.20 11.44 -16.08
C LYS A 156 3.77 11.17 -15.65
N VAL A 157 3.55 11.10 -14.35
CA VAL A 157 2.22 11.05 -13.73
C VAL A 157 2.00 12.31 -12.91
N GLU A 158 0.87 12.98 -13.13
CA GLU A 158 0.48 14.11 -12.32
C GLU A 158 -0.19 13.61 -11.03
N ARG A 159 0.35 14.02 -9.87
CA ARG A 159 -0.23 13.71 -8.55
C ARG A 159 -0.30 14.93 -7.63
N ASP A 160 0.13 16.08 -8.12
CA ASP A 160 0.29 17.29 -7.32
C ASP A 160 -1.06 17.91 -6.91
N ALA A 161 -2.06 17.85 -7.80
CA ALA A 161 -3.42 18.30 -7.50
C ALA A 161 -4.05 17.48 -6.37
N ASP A 162 -3.99 16.15 -6.47
CA ASP A 162 -4.50 15.23 -5.45
C ASP A 162 -3.75 15.39 -4.12
N ARG A 163 -2.43 15.56 -4.18
CA ARG A 163 -1.62 15.85 -2.98
C ARG A 163 -2.07 17.15 -2.31
N GLN A 164 -2.33 18.20 -3.08
CA GLN A 164 -2.78 19.49 -2.55
C GLN A 164 -4.19 19.40 -1.94
N ALA A 165 -5.08 18.64 -2.56
CA ALA A 165 -6.40 18.36 -2.00
C ALA A 165 -6.30 17.53 -0.72
N ALA A 166 -5.41 16.53 -0.67
CA ALA A 166 -5.17 15.74 0.53
C ALA A 166 -4.61 16.60 1.69
N ILE A 167 -3.71 17.54 1.43
CA ILE A 167 -3.26 18.55 2.42
C ILE A 167 -4.45 19.35 2.95
N ALA A 168 -5.35 19.79 2.07
CA ALA A 168 -6.54 20.54 2.48
C ALA A 168 -7.46 19.71 3.39
N ASN A 169 -7.60 18.40 3.12
CA ASN A 169 -8.35 17.48 3.99
C ASN A 169 -7.72 17.41 5.40
N VAL A 170 -6.39 17.27 5.51
CA VAL A 170 -5.71 17.27 6.83
C VAL A 170 -5.93 18.61 7.54
N MET A 171 -5.78 19.73 6.83
CA MET A 171 -5.96 21.07 7.40
C MET A 171 -7.41 21.36 7.83
N ALA A 172 -8.39 20.66 7.28
CA ALA A 172 -9.79 20.78 7.66
C ALA A 172 -10.12 20.02 8.95
N THR A 173 -9.25 19.13 9.43
CA THR A 173 -9.48 18.39 10.67
C THR A 173 -9.41 19.30 11.91
N GLU A 174 -10.21 19.01 12.93
CA GLU A 174 -10.18 19.76 14.19
C GLU A 174 -8.80 19.72 14.86
N VAL A 175 -8.10 18.57 14.75
CA VAL A 175 -6.76 18.38 15.29
C VAL A 175 -5.78 19.38 14.69
N TYR A 176 -5.83 19.60 13.37
CA TYR A 176 -4.98 20.59 12.72
C TYR A 176 -5.44 22.03 12.98
N GLN A 177 -6.75 22.31 12.91
CA GLN A 177 -7.26 23.68 13.06
C GLN A 177 -7.00 24.29 14.44
N LYS A 178 -6.96 23.46 15.49
CA LYS A 178 -6.78 23.95 16.85
C LYS A 178 -5.41 24.57 17.09
N ASP A 179 -4.35 23.98 16.53
CA ASP A 179 -2.96 24.41 16.80
C ASP A 179 -1.89 23.72 15.90
N GLY A 180 -2.32 23.14 14.78
CA GLY A 180 -1.47 22.39 13.86
C GLY A 180 -0.67 23.30 12.94
N TYR A 181 0.59 22.94 12.69
CA TYR A 181 1.50 23.70 11.83
C TYR A 181 2.56 22.81 11.19
N ASP A 182 3.32 23.36 10.23
CA ASP A 182 4.45 22.69 9.57
C ASP A 182 4.06 21.35 8.89
N ILE A 183 2.90 21.32 8.21
CA ILE A 183 2.48 20.15 7.43
C ILE A 183 3.45 19.91 6.27
N ARG A 184 3.91 18.66 6.13
CA ARG A 184 4.86 18.24 5.09
C ARG A 184 4.48 16.86 4.56
N PRO A 185 4.78 16.55 3.29
CA PRO A 185 4.70 15.17 2.80
C PRO A 185 5.58 14.26 3.64
N ALA A 186 5.03 13.12 4.04
CA ALA A 186 5.80 12.08 4.72
C ALA A 186 6.52 11.22 3.68
N VAL A 187 7.80 10.94 3.91
CA VAL A 187 8.52 9.92 3.13
C VAL A 187 8.05 8.56 3.62
N SER A 188 7.21 7.89 2.83
CA SER A 188 6.79 6.53 3.16
C SER A 188 8.00 5.59 3.14
N GLN A 189 8.21 4.88 4.25
CA GLN A 189 9.12 3.72 4.29
C GLN A 189 8.44 2.44 3.78
N GLN A 190 7.12 2.46 3.67
CA GLN A 190 6.33 1.38 3.09
C GLN A 190 6.37 1.47 1.56
N LEU A 191 6.69 0.34 0.93
CA LEU A 191 6.56 0.16 -0.51
C LEU A 191 5.16 -0.38 -0.84
N TRP A 192 4.74 -0.20 -2.10
CA TRP A 192 3.44 -0.65 -2.61
C TRP A 192 2.25 -0.03 -1.89
N THR A 193 2.33 1.27 -1.58
CA THR A 193 1.20 1.97 -0.97
C THR A 193 0.03 2.07 -1.96
N PRO A 194 -1.23 2.12 -1.50
CA PRO A 194 -2.38 2.33 -2.38
C PRO A 194 -2.29 3.64 -3.17
N TYR A 195 -2.88 3.65 -4.37
CA TYR A 195 -2.88 4.82 -5.27
C TYR A 195 -3.45 6.09 -4.61
N ASN A 196 -4.56 5.90 -3.92
CA ASN A 196 -5.37 6.95 -3.32
C ASN A 196 -4.88 7.41 -1.94
N GLU A 197 -3.88 6.76 -1.35
CA GLU A 197 -3.36 7.13 -0.05
C GLU A 197 -2.23 8.16 -0.15
N TYR A 198 -2.34 9.21 0.66
CA TYR A 198 -1.35 10.27 0.81
C TYR A 198 -0.96 10.42 2.27
N TYR A 199 0.34 10.54 2.54
CA TYR A 199 0.88 10.55 3.88
C TYR A 199 1.54 11.90 4.18
N PHE A 200 1.25 12.46 5.34
CA PHE A 200 1.78 13.73 5.80
C PHE A 200 2.26 13.64 7.24
N THR A 201 3.15 14.55 7.61
CA THR A 201 3.43 14.86 9.01
C THR A 201 3.16 16.32 9.31
N PHE A 202 2.78 16.63 10.55
CA PHE A 202 2.66 17.99 11.05
C PHE A 202 2.98 18.06 12.56
N LYS A 203 3.12 19.26 13.09
CA LYS A 203 3.40 19.53 14.51
C LYS A 203 2.23 20.25 15.15
N HIS A 204 2.18 20.22 16.48
CA HIS A 204 1.12 20.87 17.25
C HIS A 204 1.74 21.66 18.40
N HIS A 205 1.43 22.96 18.57
CA HIS A 205 2.13 23.76 19.58
C HIS A 205 1.84 23.32 21.02
N ALA A 206 0.61 22.85 21.30
CA ALA A 206 0.26 22.29 22.60
C ALA A 206 0.93 20.94 22.93
N ASP A 207 1.58 20.28 21.95
CA ASP A 207 2.27 19.01 22.14
C ASP A 207 3.63 19.01 21.40
N PRO A 208 4.62 19.77 21.90
CA PRO A 208 5.89 20.00 21.22
C PRO A 208 6.80 18.77 21.16
N TYR A 209 6.46 17.70 21.89
CA TYR A 209 7.24 16.46 21.95
C TYR A 209 6.70 15.38 21.03
N SER A 210 5.65 15.66 20.26
CA SER A 210 5.06 14.72 19.32
C SER A 210 5.13 15.21 17.88
N ILE A 211 5.15 14.25 16.96
CA ILE A 211 4.86 14.48 15.54
C ILE A 211 3.53 13.79 15.22
N TYR A 212 2.68 14.47 14.48
CA TYR A 212 1.42 13.92 14.02
C TYR A 212 1.61 13.38 12.61
N ARG A 213 1.19 12.14 12.38
CA ARG A 213 1.15 11.50 11.06
C ARG A 213 -0.29 11.47 10.60
N ALA A 214 -0.53 11.96 9.39
CA ALA A 214 -1.84 11.90 8.77
C ALA A 214 -1.78 11.00 7.53
N THR A 215 -2.75 10.09 7.43
CA THR A 215 -3.02 9.29 6.23
C THR A 215 -4.34 9.75 5.66
N VAL A 216 -4.34 10.10 4.38
CA VAL A 216 -5.52 10.60 3.66
C VAL A 216 -5.86 9.63 2.55
N ASP A 217 -7.08 9.11 2.55
CA ASP A 217 -7.67 8.51 1.36
C ASP A 217 -8.30 9.62 0.51
N ILE A 218 -7.70 9.95 -0.63
CA ILE A 218 -8.16 11.07 -1.45
C ILE A 218 -9.52 10.82 -2.12
N LYS A 219 -9.94 9.55 -2.26
CA LYS A 219 -11.22 9.21 -2.88
C LYS A 219 -12.38 9.41 -1.92
N THR A 220 -12.19 9.05 -0.65
CA THR A 220 -13.23 9.20 0.38
C THR A 220 -13.14 10.54 1.11
N GLY A 221 -11.98 11.17 1.10
CA GLY A 221 -11.68 12.35 1.91
C GLY A 221 -11.42 12.02 3.38
N GLU A 222 -11.39 10.73 3.75
CA GLU A 222 -11.12 10.28 5.10
C GLU A 222 -9.67 10.61 5.51
N VAL A 223 -9.51 11.05 6.76
CA VAL A 223 -8.21 11.40 7.32
C VAL A 223 -8.04 10.67 8.65
N ASP A 224 -7.06 9.77 8.70
CA ASP A 224 -6.59 9.16 9.94
C ASP A 224 -5.38 9.95 10.47
N ILE A 225 -5.37 10.26 11.77
CA ILE A 225 -4.29 11.02 12.41
C ILE A 225 -3.82 10.30 13.66
N VAL A 226 -2.54 9.98 13.69
CA VAL A 226 -1.87 9.34 14.83
C VAL A 226 -0.75 10.26 15.32
N SER A 227 -0.65 10.47 16.64
CA SER A 227 0.49 11.15 17.25
C SER A 227 1.55 10.14 17.71
N GLU A 228 2.81 10.46 17.45
CA GLU A 228 3.96 9.68 17.87
C GLU A 228 4.97 10.58 18.60
N PRO A 229 5.70 10.07 19.60
CA PRO A 229 6.81 10.81 20.19
C PRO A 229 7.82 11.21 19.12
N ASN A 230 8.23 12.47 19.12
CA ASN A 230 9.24 12.97 18.20
C ASN A 230 10.60 12.31 18.52
N PRO A 231 11.19 11.52 17.61
CA PRO A 231 12.51 10.94 17.85
C PRO A 231 13.53 12.08 18.01
N LYS A 232 14.20 12.10 19.17
CA LYS A 232 15.24 13.08 19.51
C LYS A 232 16.43 13.02 18.57
#